data_AF-A0A7V6ILY1-F1
#
_entry.id   AF-A0A7V6ILY1-F1
#
_cell.length_a   1.000
_cell.length_b   1.000
_cell.length_c   1.000
_cell.angle_alpha   90.00
_cell.angle_beta   90.00
_cell.angle_gamma   90.00
#
_symmetry.space_group_name_H-M   'P 1'
#
loop_
_entity.id
_entity.type
_entity.pdbx_description
1 polymer ?
#
loop_
_entity_poly.entity_id
_entity_poly.type
_entity_poly.pdbx_seq_one_letter_code
_entity_poly.pdbx_strand_id
1 'polypeptide(L)'
;MSNDFDEVVLSKIVLSLSFPASIHNFLYRPWSIITSLFFHIHFWHILFNMLMFWIAGRIFLQYISEKKLLLTYLLGGVFGNLVYAFAYNIFPVFQNVLPTSMAFGASGSIMAILAAITVYKPQYNLQIVFLGPIKLKWITIIFIVIDLLSISKSNAGGHIAHLGGVLYGATYMFFSMKNNIYQTTKKKKKKYCTSYDTRPLSDEEYNAKKKAENDRIDAILDKISKNGYDALTAEEKEFLFSKSRK
;
A
#
# COMPACT_ATOMS: atom_id res chain seq x y z
N MET A 1 31.94 -2.08 -37.25
CA MET A 1 32.37 -0.84 -36.57
C MET A 1 31.21 -0.08 -35.91
N SER A 2 30.01 0.00 -36.49
CA SER A 2 28.84 0.62 -35.79
C SER A 2 28.36 -0.21 -34.59
N ASN A 3 28.31 -1.54 -34.70
CA ASN A 3 27.79 -2.41 -33.63
C ASN A 3 28.63 -2.39 -32.34
N ASP A 4 29.96 -2.28 -32.44
CA ASP A 4 30.83 -2.30 -31.25
C ASP A 4 30.69 -1.04 -30.39
N PHE A 5 30.45 0.11 -31.02
CA PHE A 5 30.25 1.36 -30.29
C PHE A 5 28.94 1.34 -29.50
N ASP A 6 27.87 0.86 -30.12
CA ASP A 6 26.55 0.76 -29.49
C ASP A 6 26.56 -0.26 -28.34
N GLU A 7 27.27 -1.39 -28.48
CA GLU A 7 27.45 -2.37 -27.40
C GLU A 7 28.26 -1.83 -26.21
N VAL A 8 29.31 -1.05 -26.48
CA VAL A 8 30.10 -0.39 -25.42
C VAL A 8 29.29 0.67 -24.70
N VAL A 9 28.48 1.45 -25.41
CA VAL A 9 27.61 2.46 -24.79
C VAL A 9 26.52 1.77 -23.96
N LEU A 10 25.86 0.75 -24.50
CA LEU A 10 24.82 0.00 -23.81
C LEU A 10 25.33 -0.68 -22.54
N SER A 11 26.51 -1.31 -22.60
CA SER A 11 27.12 -1.95 -21.42
C SER A 11 27.45 -0.94 -20.33
N LYS A 12 27.96 0.25 -20.67
CA LYS A 12 28.19 1.35 -19.71
C LYS A 12 26.89 1.84 -19.07
N ILE A 13 25.80 1.95 -19.82
CA ILE A 13 24.49 2.35 -19.29
C ILE A 13 23.98 1.29 -18.31
N VAL A 14 24.02 0.01 -18.69
CA VAL A 14 23.60 -1.11 -17.83
C VAL A 14 24.43 -1.12 -16.55
N LEU A 15 25.74 -0.99 -16.64
CA LEU A 15 26.63 -0.90 -15.48
C LEU A 15 26.30 0.31 -14.61
N SER A 16 26.02 1.47 -15.18
CA SER A 16 25.73 2.67 -14.38
C SER A 16 24.40 2.57 -13.62
N LEU A 17 23.37 1.99 -14.24
CA LEU A 17 22.02 1.98 -13.71
C LEU A 17 21.67 0.75 -12.86
N SER A 18 22.45 -0.33 -12.96
CA SER A 18 22.22 -1.58 -12.23
C SER A 18 22.96 -1.65 -10.90
N PHE A 19 22.34 -2.26 -9.90
CA PHE A 19 22.88 -2.38 -8.55
C PHE A 19 23.89 -3.55 -8.46
N PRO A 20 25.17 -3.33 -8.13
CA PRO A 20 26.16 -4.40 -7.95
C PRO A 20 25.91 -5.19 -6.67
N ALA A 21 26.20 -6.49 -6.68
CA ALA A 21 26.37 -7.24 -5.43
C ALA A 21 27.67 -6.85 -4.69
N SER A 22 28.75 -6.60 -5.44
CA SER A 22 30.05 -6.23 -4.88
C SER A 22 29.99 -4.86 -4.20
N ILE A 23 30.41 -4.81 -2.93
CA ILE A 23 30.50 -3.57 -2.14
C ILE A 23 31.48 -2.60 -2.81
N HIS A 24 32.61 -3.10 -3.32
CA HIS A 24 33.60 -2.27 -4.01
C HIS A 24 32.98 -1.55 -5.22
N ASN A 25 32.26 -2.29 -6.07
CA ASN A 25 31.59 -1.69 -7.23
C ASN A 25 30.48 -0.73 -6.79
N PHE A 26 29.75 -1.03 -5.71
CA PHE A 26 28.71 -0.15 -5.20
C PHE A 26 29.22 1.23 -4.81
N LEU A 27 30.39 1.31 -4.19
CA LEU A 27 30.99 2.58 -3.75
C LEU A 27 31.24 3.57 -4.91
N TYR A 28 31.50 3.07 -6.12
CA TYR A 28 31.67 3.92 -7.31
C TYR A 28 30.36 4.34 -7.97
N ARG A 29 29.25 3.65 -7.68
CA ARG A 29 27.92 3.94 -8.25
C ARG A 29 26.82 3.91 -7.17
N PRO A 30 26.87 4.78 -6.14
CA PRO A 30 25.92 4.76 -5.03
C PRO A 30 24.48 5.03 -5.46
N TRP A 31 24.25 5.79 -6.54
CA TRP A 31 22.92 6.03 -7.10
C TRP A 31 22.23 4.75 -7.61
N SER A 32 23.01 3.70 -7.93
CA SER A 32 22.51 2.44 -8.47
C SER A 32 21.50 1.75 -7.56
N ILE A 33 21.55 2.00 -6.24
CA ILE A 33 20.59 1.44 -5.29
C ILE A 33 19.15 1.92 -5.53
N ILE A 34 18.99 3.12 -6.11
CA ILE A 34 17.70 3.70 -6.47
C ILE A 34 17.40 3.51 -7.96
N THR A 35 18.36 3.81 -8.84
CA THR A 35 18.10 3.77 -10.30
C THR A 35 17.79 2.36 -10.79
N SER A 36 18.38 1.34 -10.16
CA SER A 36 18.12 -0.06 -10.50
C SER A 36 16.66 -0.44 -10.36
N LEU A 37 15.91 0.20 -9.47
CA LEU A 37 14.49 -0.07 -9.24
C LEU A 37 13.59 0.32 -10.42
N PHE A 38 14.11 1.12 -11.34
CA PHE A 38 13.37 1.62 -12.51
C PHE A 38 13.95 1.10 -13.83
N PHE A 39 15.16 0.57 -13.82
CA PHE A 39 15.88 0.14 -15.01
C PHE A 39 15.46 -1.26 -15.47
N HIS A 40 15.17 -1.41 -16.77
CA HIS A 40 14.81 -2.68 -17.39
C HIS A 40 15.45 -2.78 -18.78
N ILE A 41 15.98 -3.95 -19.12
CA ILE A 41 16.64 -4.20 -20.42
C ILE A 41 15.74 -4.94 -21.42
N HIS A 42 14.74 -5.68 -20.93
CA HIS A 42 13.90 -6.54 -21.76
C HIS A 42 12.45 -6.05 -21.76
N PHE A 43 11.84 -5.97 -22.95
CA PHE A 43 10.46 -5.53 -23.13
C PHE A 43 9.45 -6.32 -22.29
N TRP A 44 9.52 -7.66 -22.33
CA TRP A 44 8.62 -8.51 -21.54
C TRP A 44 8.79 -8.31 -20.03
N HIS A 45 10.02 -8.04 -19.57
CA HIS A 45 10.29 -7.82 -18.15
C HIS A 45 9.62 -6.53 -17.66
N ILE A 46 9.74 -5.41 -18.40
CA ILE A 46 9.05 -4.17 -18.03
C ILE A 46 7.53 -4.31 -18.16
N LEU A 47 7.02 -4.99 -19.19
CA LEU A 47 5.58 -5.19 -19.37
C LEU A 47 4.95 -5.91 -18.17
N PHE A 48 5.51 -7.05 -17.76
CA PHE A 48 4.98 -7.82 -16.64
C PHE A 48 5.16 -7.11 -15.30
N ASN A 49 6.27 -6.38 -15.11
CA ASN A 49 6.45 -5.56 -13.91
C ASN A 49 5.40 -4.45 -13.83
N MET A 50 5.11 -3.74 -14.92
CA MET A 50 4.11 -2.68 -14.91
C MET A 50 2.69 -3.24 -14.74
N LEU A 51 2.39 -4.40 -15.32
CA LEU A 51 1.12 -5.09 -15.10
C LEU A 51 0.94 -5.48 -13.63
N MET A 52 1.94 -6.12 -13.03
CA MET A 52 1.90 -6.54 -11.61
C MET A 52 1.87 -5.33 -10.68
N PHE A 53 2.64 -4.28 -10.97
CA PHE A 53 2.61 -3.03 -10.23
C PHE A 53 1.22 -2.38 -10.29
N TRP A 54 0.61 -2.35 -11.47
CA TRP A 54 -0.75 -1.82 -11.63
C TRP A 54 -1.77 -2.62 -10.82
N ILE A 55 -1.76 -3.96 -10.92
CA ILE A 55 -2.68 -4.83 -10.15
C ILE A 55 -2.47 -4.65 -8.64
N ALA A 56 -1.26 -4.90 -8.14
CA ALA A 56 -0.96 -4.85 -6.71
C ALA A 56 -1.11 -3.43 -6.15
N GLY A 57 -0.68 -2.42 -6.92
CA GLY A 57 -0.80 -1.00 -6.58
C GLY A 57 -2.25 -0.54 -6.49
N ARG A 58 -3.12 -0.93 -7.42
CA ARG A 58 -4.56 -0.60 -7.36
C ARG A 58 -5.22 -1.17 -6.11
N ILE A 59 -4.93 -2.42 -5.77
CA ILE A 59 -5.44 -3.04 -4.53
C ILE A 59 -4.85 -2.30 -3.32
N PHE A 60 -3.56 -1.99 -3.32
CA PHE A 60 -2.92 -1.27 -2.23
C PHE A 60 -3.57 0.11 -1.99
N LEU A 61 -3.81 0.87 -3.06
CA LEU A 61 -4.43 2.20 -3.01
C LEU A 61 -5.89 2.15 -2.57
N GLN A 62 -6.62 1.07 -2.86
CA GLN A 62 -8.00 0.88 -2.39
C GLN A 62 -8.09 0.89 -0.85
N TYR A 63 -7.02 0.49 -0.16
CA TYR A 63 -7.04 0.22 1.27
C TYR A 63 -6.09 1.06 2.12
N ILE A 64 -5.05 1.64 1.51
CA ILE A 64 -3.93 2.24 2.26
C ILE A 64 -3.74 3.71 1.86
N SER A 65 -2.72 4.07 1.08
CA SER A 65 -2.50 5.45 0.60
C SER A 65 -1.35 5.50 -0.42
N GLU A 66 -1.36 6.54 -1.26
CA GLU A 66 -0.34 6.79 -2.28
C GLU A 66 1.06 6.96 -1.68
N LYS A 67 1.19 7.75 -0.61
CA LYS A 67 2.47 7.95 0.07
C LYS A 67 3.05 6.63 0.58
N LYS A 68 2.20 5.75 1.15
CA LYS A 68 2.64 4.45 1.64
C LYS A 68 2.98 3.50 0.49
N LEU A 69 2.28 3.58 -0.64
CA LEU A 69 2.62 2.82 -1.84
C LEU A 69 4.04 3.20 -2.33
N LEU A 70 4.31 4.49 -2.49
CA LEU A 70 5.61 4.99 -2.92
C LEU A 70 6.73 4.57 -1.96
N LEU A 71 6.51 4.72 -0.65
CA LEU A 71 7.50 4.30 0.36
C LEU A 71 7.72 2.79 0.35
N THR A 72 6.66 1.99 0.21
CA THR A 72 6.77 0.53 0.13
C THR A 72 7.54 0.11 -1.13
N TYR A 73 7.29 0.78 -2.26
CA TYR A 73 8.03 0.56 -3.50
C TYR A 73 9.54 0.85 -3.31
N LEU A 74 9.87 2.07 -2.88
CA LEU A 74 11.27 2.51 -2.78
C LEU A 74 12.04 1.72 -1.73
N LEU A 75 11.53 1.66 -0.50
CA LEU A 75 12.22 1.00 0.60
C LEU A 75 12.22 -0.52 0.44
N GLY A 76 11.16 -1.11 -0.13
CA GLY A 76 11.10 -2.54 -0.42
C GLY A 76 12.10 -2.95 -1.49
N GLY A 77 12.21 -2.18 -2.56
CA GLY A 77 13.23 -2.40 -3.59
C GLY A 77 14.65 -2.25 -3.06
N VAL A 78 14.93 -1.17 -2.32
CA VAL A 78 16.23 -0.95 -1.66
C VAL A 78 16.56 -2.10 -0.73
N PHE A 79 15.62 -2.52 0.12
CA PHE A 79 15.84 -3.63 1.04
C PHE A 79 16.06 -4.95 0.29
N GLY A 80 15.33 -5.21 -0.79
CA GLY A 80 15.57 -6.34 -1.70
C GLY A 80 16.99 -6.36 -2.25
N ASN A 81 17.45 -5.23 -2.79
CA ASN A 81 18.82 -5.05 -3.26
C ASN A 81 19.85 -5.32 -2.15
N LEU A 82 19.62 -4.81 -0.93
CA LEU A 82 20.51 -5.06 0.21
C LEU A 82 20.56 -6.53 0.61
N VAL A 83 19.43 -7.24 0.63
CA VAL A 83 19.38 -8.69 0.92
C VAL A 83 20.11 -9.49 -0.16
N TYR A 84 19.95 -9.11 -1.43
CA TYR A 84 20.69 -9.67 -2.55
C TYR A 84 22.21 -9.49 -2.38
N ALA A 85 22.67 -8.26 -2.17
CA ALA A 85 24.09 -7.99 -1.97
C ALA A 85 24.63 -8.72 -0.74
N PHE A 86 23.89 -8.71 0.37
CA PHE A 86 24.26 -9.44 1.57
C PHE A 86 24.46 -10.94 1.28
N ALA A 87 23.49 -11.59 0.63
CA ALA A 87 23.60 -13.01 0.29
C ALA A 87 24.84 -13.30 -0.58
N TYR A 88 25.10 -12.47 -1.58
CA TYR A 88 26.23 -12.66 -2.50
C TYR A 88 27.60 -12.44 -1.84
N ASN A 89 27.69 -11.63 -0.78
CA ASN A 89 28.93 -11.42 -0.04
C ASN A 89 29.15 -12.45 1.09
N ILE A 90 28.09 -13.12 1.56
CA ILE A 90 28.15 -14.08 2.68
C ILE A 90 28.26 -15.53 2.22
N PHE A 91 27.50 -15.94 1.20
CA PHE A 91 27.47 -17.35 0.80
C PHE A 91 28.56 -17.69 -0.22
N PRO A 92 29.44 -18.68 0.06
CA PRO A 92 30.56 -19.03 -0.82
C PRO A 92 30.17 -19.38 -2.26
N VAL A 93 28.96 -19.94 -2.47
CA VAL A 93 28.44 -20.32 -3.79
C VAL A 93 28.40 -19.17 -4.79
N PHE A 94 28.34 -17.91 -4.32
CA PHE A 94 28.26 -16.73 -5.17
C PHE A 94 29.61 -16.03 -5.42
N GLN A 95 30.72 -16.48 -4.80
CA GLN A 95 32.01 -15.78 -4.88
C GLN A 95 32.51 -15.58 -6.31
N ASN A 96 32.34 -16.59 -7.18
CA ASN A 96 32.82 -16.54 -8.57
C ASN A 96 32.03 -15.55 -9.44
N VAL A 97 30.79 -15.24 -9.08
CA VAL A 97 29.91 -14.33 -9.84
C VAL A 97 29.75 -12.96 -9.17
N LEU A 98 30.19 -12.81 -7.92
CA LEU A 98 30.11 -11.57 -7.14
C LEU A 98 30.64 -10.33 -7.88
N PRO A 99 31.78 -10.35 -8.59
CA PRO A 99 32.32 -9.16 -9.24
C PRO A 99 31.45 -8.60 -10.37
N THR A 100 30.72 -9.47 -11.07
CA THR A 100 29.94 -9.13 -12.26
C THR A 100 28.43 -9.15 -12.02
N SER A 101 27.97 -9.70 -10.89
CA SER A 101 26.56 -9.84 -10.59
C SER A 101 25.89 -8.48 -10.35
N MET A 102 24.74 -8.28 -10.98
CA MET A 102 23.96 -7.05 -10.91
C MET A 102 22.47 -7.35 -10.78
N ALA A 103 21.77 -6.50 -10.03
CA ALA A 103 20.33 -6.48 -9.93
C ALA A 103 19.76 -5.21 -10.56
N PHE A 104 18.67 -5.36 -11.31
CA PHE A 104 17.87 -4.27 -11.86
C PHE A 104 16.45 -4.75 -12.09
N GLY A 105 15.51 -3.83 -12.06
CA GLY A 105 14.09 -4.08 -12.25
C GLY A 105 13.25 -3.67 -11.05
N ALA A 106 11.98 -3.40 -11.33
CA ALA A 106 10.98 -3.01 -10.32
C ALA A 106 10.49 -4.19 -9.46
N SER A 107 10.83 -5.43 -9.83
CA SER A 107 10.21 -6.64 -9.32
C SER A 107 10.36 -6.80 -7.81
N GLY A 108 11.53 -6.49 -7.22
CA GLY A 108 11.70 -6.49 -5.75
C GLY A 108 10.75 -5.52 -5.04
N SER A 109 10.59 -4.31 -5.60
CA SER A 109 9.65 -3.29 -5.10
C SER A 109 8.19 -3.74 -5.23
N ILE A 110 7.84 -4.38 -6.33
CA ILE A 110 6.50 -4.91 -6.59
C ILE A 110 6.18 -6.06 -5.62
N MET A 111 7.15 -6.95 -5.38
CA MET A 111 7.01 -8.03 -4.41
C MET A 111 6.82 -7.50 -2.99
N ALA A 112 7.46 -6.38 -2.63
CA ALA A 112 7.19 -5.69 -1.37
C ALA A 112 5.75 -5.15 -1.29
N ILE A 113 5.23 -4.53 -2.35
CA ILE A 113 3.85 -4.05 -2.39
C ILE A 113 2.87 -5.22 -2.28
N LEU A 114 3.09 -6.29 -3.05
CA LEU A 114 2.26 -7.49 -3.07
C LEU A 114 2.23 -8.15 -1.68
N ALA A 115 3.39 -8.33 -1.04
CA ALA A 115 3.48 -8.89 0.30
C ALA A 115 2.78 -8.00 1.34
N ALA A 116 3.00 -6.67 1.28
CA ALA A 116 2.36 -5.72 2.18
C ALA A 116 0.83 -5.78 2.05
N ILE A 117 0.27 -5.68 0.84
CA ILE A 117 -1.18 -5.73 0.66
C ILE A 117 -1.77 -7.11 0.96
N THR A 118 -0.99 -8.18 0.78
CA THR A 118 -1.38 -9.54 1.21
C THR A 118 -1.50 -9.65 2.73
N VAL A 119 -0.56 -9.09 3.48
CA VAL A 119 -0.65 -9.06 4.95
C VAL A 119 -1.86 -8.24 5.40
N TYR A 120 -2.16 -7.13 4.72
CA TYR A 120 -3.30 -6.28 5.05
C TYR A 120 -4.66 -6.92 4.70
N LYS A 121 -4.78 -7.54 3.51
CA LYS A 121 -6.03 -8.15 2.99
C LYS A 121 -5.77 -9.55 2.39
N PRO A 122 -5.46 -10.56 3.21
CA PRO A 122 -5.09 -11.89 2.71
C PRO A 122 -6.24 -12.63 2.01
N GLN A 123 -7.48 -12.26 2.29
CA GLN A 123 -8.70 -12.85 1.73
C GLN A 123 -9.27 -12.05 0.55
N TYR A 124 -8.54 -11.05 0.02
CA TYR A 124 -8.96 -10.31 -1.16
C TYR A 124 -9.06 -11.25 -2.36
N ASN A 125 -10.21 -11.27 -3.03
CA ASN A 125 -10.42 -12.08 -4.23
C ASN A 125 -9.96 -11.29 -5.45
N LEU A 126 -8.85 -11.72 -6.06
CA LEU A 126 -8.42 -11.21 -7.34
C LEU A 126 -9.05 -12.05 -8.44
N GLN A 127 -9.77 -11.40 -9.36
CA GLN A 127 -10.29 -12.07 -10.55
C GLN A 127 -9.14 -12.30 -11.53
N ILE A 128 -8.77 -13.56 -11.73
CA ILE A 128 -7.78 -13.94 -12.74
C ILE A 128 -8.53 -14.43 -13.97
N VAL A 129 -8.16 -13.88 -15.13
CA VAL A 129 -8.75 -14.27 -16.41
C VAL A 129 -8.63 -15.79 -16.59
N PHE A 130 -9.72 -16.46 -16.95
CA PHE A 130 -9.86 -17.91 -17.12
C PHE A 130 -9.79 -18.79 -15.85
N LEU A 131 -9.22 -18.31 -14.74
CA LEU A 131 -9.11 -19.08 -13.49
C LEU A 131 -10.15 -18.69 -12.42
N GLY A 132 -10.79 -17.53 -12.57
CA GLY A 132 -11.77 -17.02 -11.63
C GLY A 132 -11.14 -16.36 -10.39
N PRO A 133 -11.91 -16.23 -9.28
CA PRO A 133 -11.45 -15.51 -8.11
C PRO A 133 -10.43 -16.34 -7.31
N ILE A 134 -9.20 -15.83 -7.21
CA ILE A 134 -8.15 -16.40 -6.37
C ILE A 134 -7.83 -15.44 -5.22
N LYS A 135 -7.71 -15.99 -4.02
CA LYS A 135 -7.32 -15.20 -2.84
C LYS A 135 -5.88 -14.72 -2.98
N LEU A 136 -5.66 -13.44 -2.70
CA LEU A 136 -4.36 -12.78 -2.81
C LEU A 136 -3.23 -13.53 -2.07
N LYS A 137 -3.51 -14.10 -0.90
CA LYS A 137 -2.52 -14.91 -0.16
C LYS A 137 -1.94 -16.07 -0.97
N TRP A 138 -2.75 -16.74 -1.79
CA TRP A 138 -2.30 -17.88 -2.58
C TRP A 138 -1.40 -17.44 -3.71
N ILE A 139 -1.72 -16.31 -4.34
CA ILE A 139 -0.88 -15.69 -5.38
C ILE A 139 0.49 -15.38 -4.80
N THR A 140 0.55 -14.68 -3.66
CA THR A 140 1.81 -14.30 -3.01
C THR A 140 2.62 -15.52 -2.57
N ILE A 141 1.97 -16.55 -2.00
CA ILE A 141 2.65 -17.81 -1.63
C ILE A 141 3.25 -18.49 -2.87
N ILE A 142 2.52 -18.55 -3.99
CA ILE A 142 3.02 -19.15 -5.23
C ILE A 142 4.26 -18.40 -5.72
N PHE A 143 4.25 -17.07 -5.75
CA PHE A 143 5.44 -16.29 -6.13
C PHE A 143 6.63 -16.56 -5.21
N ILE A 144 6.43 -16.59 -3.89
CA ILE A 144 7.49 -16.92 -2.92
C ILE A 144 8.08 -18.31 -3.17
N VAL A 145 7.22 -19.31 -3.39
CA VAL A 145 7.66 -20.69 -3.66
C VAL A 145 8.42 -20.76 -4.98
N ILE A 146 7.94 -20.10 -6.03
CA ILE A 146 8.63 -20.03 -7.33
C ILE A 146 10.00 -19.38 -7.17
N ASP A 147 10.10 -18.25 -6.46
CA ASP A 147 11.38 -17.58 -6.22
C ASP A 147 12.34 -18.50 -5.48
N LEU A 148 11.90 -19.15 -4.39
CA LEU A 148 12.73 -20.03 -3.58
C LEU A 148 13.27 -21.22 -4.39
N LEU A 149 12.41 -21.88 -5.17
CA LEU A 149 12.81 -23.01 -6.02
C LEU A 149 13.72 -22.60 -7.18
N SER A 150 13.70 -21.32 -7.57
CA SER A 150 14.46 -20.81 -8.72
C SER A 150 15.82 -20.23 -8.33
N ILE A 151 16.12 -20.04 -7.04
CA ILE A 151 17.45 -19.58 -6.56
C ILE A 151 18.58 -20.49 -7.10
N SER A 152 18.37 -21.81 -7.13
CA SER A 152 19.36 -22.78 -7.57
C SER A 152 19.55 -22.86 -9.09
N LYS A 153 18.74 -22.12 -9.86
CA LYS A 153 18.72 -22.17 -11.32
C LYS A 153 19.43 -20.94 -11.90
N SER A 154 18.75 -20.21 -12.78
CA SER A 154 19.21 -18.94 -13.35
C SER A 154 18.77 -17.75 -12.51
N ASN A 155 19.54 -16.67 -12.52
CA ASN A 155 19.17 -15.38 -11.90
C ASN A 155 18.89 -15.46 -10.39
N ALA A 156 19.73 -16.18 -9.65
CA ALA A 156 19.63 -16.30 -8.19
C ALA A 156 19.49 -14.93 -7.49
N GLY A 157 20.24 -13.92 -7.95
CA GLY A 157 20.21 -12.58 -7.40
C GLY A 157 18.84 -11.90 -7.48
N GLY A 158 18.13 -12.04 -8.61
CA GLY A 158 16.77 -11.52 -8.76
C GLY A 158 15.80 -12.17 -7.78
N HIS A 159 15.82 -13.50 -7.66
CA HIS A 159 14.97 -14.24 -6.73
C HIS A 159 15.25 -13.87 -5.27
N ILE A 160 16.52 -13.70 -4.88
CA ILE A 160 16.89 -13.25 -3.54
C ILE A 160 16.39 -11.81 -3.29
N ALA A 161 16.51 -10.91 -4.27
CA ALA A 161 16.00 -9.56 -4.16
C ALA A 161 14.47 -9.52 -3.99
N HIS A 162 13.74 -10.39 -4.71
CA HIS A 162 12.29 -10.54 -4.53
C HIS A 162 11.94 -10.97 -3.11
N LEU A 163 12.62 -11.99 -2.57
CA LEU A 163 12.42 -12.46 -1.20
C LEU A 163 12.74 -11.39 -0.16
N GLY A 164 13.77 -10.57 -0.39
CA GLY A 164 14.04 -9.39 0.43
C GLY A 164 12.89 -8.38 0.37
N GLY A 165 12.36 -8.09 -0.82
CA GLY A 165 11.17 -7.26 -0.98
C GLY A 165 9.95 -7.79 -0.23
N VAL A 166 9.66 -9.09 -0.36
CA VAL A 166 8.59 -9.79 0.39
C VAL A 166 8.79 -9.61 1.90
N LEU A 167 9.99 -9.86 2.40
CA LEU A 167 10.32 -9.74 3.81
C LEU A 167 10.06 -8.31 4.32
N TYR A 168 10.53 -7.30 3.58
CA TYR A 168 10.27 -5.90 3.90
C TYR A 168 8.77 -5.59 3.91
N GLY A 169 8.06 -5.89 2.82
CA GLY A 169 6.64 -5.56 2.68
C GLY A 169 5.77 -6.20 3.74
N ALA A 170 6.00 -7.48 4.02
CA ALA A 170 5.25 -8.23 5.03
C ALA A 170 5.49 -7.67 6.44
N THR A 171 6.75 -7.45 6.82
CA THR A 171 7.10 -6.92 8.16
C THR A 171 6.64 -5.48 8.33
N TYR A 172 6.88 -4.61 7.33
CA TYR A 172 6.39 -3.23 7.32
C TYR A 172 4.89 -3.17 7.56
N MET A 173 4.09 -3.94 6.81
CA MET A 173 2.65 -3.92 6.96
C MET A 173 2.21 -4.47 8.32
N PHE A 174 2.78 -5.60 8.75
CA PHE A 174 2.47 -6.21 10.04
C PHE A 174 2.66 -5.21 11.19
N PHE A 175 3.79 -4.51 11.23
CA PHE A 175 4.04 -3.49 12.25
C PHE A 175 3.16 -2.25 12.07
N SER A 176 2.87 -1.83 10.83
CA SER A 176 1.97 -0.70 10.59
C SER A 176 0.56 -0.97 11.11
N MET A 177 0.03 -2.18 10.92
CA MET A 177 -1.27 -2.60 11.45
C MET A 177 -1.27 -2.63 12.98
N LYS A 178 -0.22 -3.20 13.58
CA LYS A 178 -0.06 -3.25 15.05
C LYS A 178 -0.01 -1.84 15.65
N ASN A 179 0.77 -0.93 15.08
CA ASN A 179 0.88 0.45 15.54
C ASN A 179 -0.44 1.24 15.38
N ASN A 180 -1.20 0.99 14.32
CA ASN A 180 -2.53 1.57 14.17
C ASN A 180 -3.49 1.08 15.26
N ILE A 181 -3.47 -0.21 15.62
CA ILE A 181 -4.26 -0.76 16.74
C ILE A 181 -3.86 -0.10 18.07
N TYR A 182 -2.57 0.10 18.32
CA TYR A 182 -2.11 0.82 19.52
C TYR A 182 -2.48 2.31 19.52
N GLN A 183 -2.50 2.97 18.36
CA GLN A 183 -2.91 4.38 18.26
C GLN A 183 -4.43 4.57 18.33
N THR A 184 -5.23 3.65 17.79
CA THR A 184 -6.70 3.69 17.94
C THR A 184 -7.12 3.39 19.37
N THR A 185 -6.39 2.52 20.07
CA THR A 185 -6.63 2.28 21.52
C THR A 185 -6.11 3.42 22.40
N LYS A 186 -5.03 4.12 22.00
CA LYS A 186 -4.50 5.31 22.71
C LYS A 186 -5.13 6.65 22.33
N LYS A 187 -5.97 6.74 21.30
CA LYS A 187 -6.85 7.89 21.09
C LYS A 187 -7.87 7.90 22.24
N LYS A 188 -7.43 8.44 23.39
CA LYS A 188 -8.27 8.89 24.50
C LYS A 188 -9.49 9.55 23.88
N LYS A 189 -10.69 9.07 24.26
CA LYS A 189 -11.91 9.85 24.08
C LYS A 189 -11.56 11.26 24.54
N LYS A 190 -11.53 12.24 23.64
CA LYS A 190 -11.61 13.64 24.08
C LYS A 190 -12.92 13.68 24.84
N LYS A 191 -12.83 13.64 26.17
CA LYS A 191 -13.95 13.91 27.04
C LYS A 191 -14.22 15.38 26.77
N TYR A 192 -15.13 15.66 25.86
CA TYR A 192 -15.75 16.97 25.80
C TYR A 192 -16.48 17.07 27.13
N CYS A 193 -15.83 17.67 28.13
CA CYS A 193 -16.51 18.16 29.30
C CYS A 193 -17.31 19.37 28.84
N THR A 194 -18.47 19.13 28.22
CA THR A 194 -19.54 20.10 28.28
C THR A 194 -20.05 20.04 29.71
N SER A 195 -19.50 20.89 30.57
CA SER A 195 -20.09 21.19 31.87
C SER A 195 -21.41 21.92 31.59
N TYR A 196 -22.45 21.16 31.25
CA TYR A 196 -23.82 21.57 31.47
C TYR A 196 -24.24 20.88 32.74
N ASP A 197 -24.30 21.67 33.81
CA ASP A 197 -24.94 21.32 35.06
C ASP A 197 -26.43 21.15 34.76
N THR A 198 -26.79 19.95 34.32
CA THR A 198 -28.17 19.58 34.05
C THR A 198 -28.42 18.32 34.84
N ARG A 199 -29.29 18.45 35.85
CA ARG A 199 -29.93 17.31 36.50
C ARG A 199 -30.39 16.35 35.39
N PRO A 200 -30.13 15.04 35.50
CA PRO A 200 -30.69 14.08 34.55
C PRO A 200 -32.22 14.25 34.55
N LEU A 201 -32.77 14.58 33.38
CA LEU A 201 -34.21 14.67 33.16
C LEU A 201 -34.85 13.35 33.58
N SER A 202 -36.00 13.41 34.24
CA SER A 202 -36.78 12.20 34.49
C SER A 202 -37.29 11.62 33.17
N ASP A 203 -37.60 10.32 33.14
CA ASP A 203 -38.16 9.68 31.94
C ASP A 203 -39.47 10.35 31.49
N GLU A 204 -40.27 10.86 32.43
CA GLU A 204 -41.48 11.63 32.16
C GLU A 204 -41.17 12.97 31.48
N GLU A 205 -40.20 13.72 32.01
CA GLU A 205 -39.77 15.01 31.44
C GLU A 205 -39.17 14.85 30.04
N TYR A 206 -38.40 13.78 29.81
CA TYR A 206 -37.85 13.44 28.51
C TYR A 206 -38.94 13.14 27.48
N ASN A 207 -39.92 12.31 27.86
CA ASN A 207 -41.04 11.94 27.00
C ASN A 207 -41.94 13.15 26.69
N ALA A 208 -42.20 14.01 27.68
CA ALA A 208 -42.97 15.24 27.50
C ALA A 208 -42.27 16.20 26.52
N LYS A 209 -40.95 16.39 26.65
CA LYS A 209 -40.17 17.25 25.75
C LYS A 209 -40.14 16.70 24.33
N LYS A 210 -39.95 15.39 24.17
CA LYS A 210 -39.96 14.74 22.85
C LYS A 210 -41.33 14.84 22.17
N LYS A 211 -42.41 14.70 22.95
CA LYS A 211 -43.77 14.88 22.44
C LYS A 211 -44.00 16.32 21.96
N ALA A 212 -43.66 17.32 22.77
CA ALA A 212 -43.78 18.73 22.37
C ALA A 212 -42.93 19.09 21.13
N GLU A 213 -41.75 18.48 21.00
CA GLU A 213 -40.94 18.62 19.79
C GLU A 213 -41.62 18.01 18.56
N ASN A 214 -42.17 16.80 18.68
CA ASN A 214 -42.88 16.14 17.59
C ASN A 214 -44.14 16.91 17.18
N ASP A 215 -44.93 17.37 18.14
CA ASP A 215 -46.13 18.19 17.89
C ASP A 215 -45.76 19.48 17.12
N ARG A 216 -44.59 20.07 17.41
CA ARG A 216 -44.06 21.23 16.67
C ARG A 216 -43.63 20.86 15.25
N ILE A 217 -43.02 19.69 15.05
CA ILE A 217 -42.66 19.21 13.70
C ILE A 217 -43.92 19.01 12.88
N ASP A 218 -44.94 18.34 13.44
CA ASP A 218 -46.20 18.07 12.76
C ASP A 218 -46.92 19.37 12.37
N ALA A 219 -46.95 20.37 13.25
CA ALA A 219 -47.50 21.69 12.92
C ALA A 219 -46.76 22.39 11.76
N ILE A 220 -45.44 22.23 11.69
CA ILE A 220 -44.62 22.78 10.59
C ILE A 220 -44.88 22.00 9.29
N LEU A 221 -45.00 20.68 9.36
CA LEU A 221 -45.32 19.82 8.20
C LEU A 221 -46.71 20.14 7.65
N ASP A 222 -47.69 20.36 8.50
CA ASP A 222 -49.05 20.80 8.11
C ASP A 222 -49.03 22.16 7.41
N LYS A 223 -48.20 23.09 7.91
CA LYS A 223 -48.02 24.42 7.31
C LYS A 223 -47.36 24.33 5.94
N ILE A 224 -46.36 23.45 5.77
CA ILE A 224 -45.76 23.13 4.47
C ILE A 224 -46.81 22.51 3.54
N SER A 225 -47.63 21.58 4.04
CA SER A 225 -48.63 20.89 3.21
C SER A 225 -49.69 21.82 2.67
N LYS A 226 -50.08 22.87 3.41
CA LYS A 226 -51.13 23.82 3.00
C LYS A 226 -50.61 24.97 2.14
N ASN A 227 -49.44 25.51 2.48
CA ASN A 227 -48.95 26.78 1.92
C ASN A 227 -47.60 26.66 1.19
N GLY A 228 -47.01 25.47 1.15
CA GLY A 228 -45.67 25.23 0.58
C GLY A 228 -44.52 25.60 1.53
N TYR A 229 -43.30 25.23 1.14
CA TYR A 229 -42.09 25.40 1.95
C TYR A 229 -41.71 26.88 2.16
N ASP A 230 -42.03 27.75 1.20
CA ASP A 230 -41.70 29.17 1.26
C ASP A 230 -42.49 29.94 2.32
N ALA A 231 -43.60 29.37 2.82
CA ALA A 231 -44.41 29.94 3.89
C ALA A 231 -43.82 29.76 5.30
N LEU A 232 -42.69 29.07 5.44
CA LEU A 232 -42.01 28.88 6.73
C LEU A 232 -41.17 30.10 7.12
N THR A 233 -41.18 30.43 8.41
CA THR A 233 -40.27 31.44 8.97
C THR A 233 -38.84 30.94 8.96
N ALA A 234 -37.87 31.86 9.07
CA ALA A 234 -36.45 31.50 9.14
C ALA A 234 -36.17 30.52 10.31
N GLU A 235 -36.84 30.71 11.45
CA GLU A 235 -36.73 29.85 12.62
C GLU A 235 -37.30 28.44 12.39
N GLU A 236 -38.44 28.31 11.70
CA GLU A 236 -39.04 27.01 11.37
C GLU A 236 -38.15 26.22 10.40
N LYS A 237 -37.54 26.90 9.42
CA LYS A 237 -36.59 26.29 8.46
C LYS A 237 -35.32 25.81 9.16
N GLU A 238 -34.74 26.64 10.04
CA GLU A 238 -33.56 26.27 10.81
C GLU A 238 -33.85 25.10 11.75
N PHE A 239 -35.01 25.11 12.41
CA PHE A 239 -35.44 24.02 13.28
C PHE A 239 -35.52 22.69 12.52
N LEU A 240 -36.19 22.64 11.36
CA LEU A 240 -36.24 21.43 10.53
C LEU A 240 -34.86 20.97 10.06
N PHE A 241 -34.01 21.90 9.62
CA PHE A 241 -32.65 21.60 9.18
C PHE A 241 -31.78 21.03 10.31
N SER A 242 -31.95 21.52 11.54
CA SER A 242 -31.23 21.01 12.71
C SER A 242 -31.61 19.55 13.04
N LYS A 243 -32.87 19.16 12.77
CA LYS A 243 -33.38 17.82 13.06
C LYS A 243 -33.05 16.81 11.96
N SER A 244 -32.89 17.21 10.70
CA SER A 244 -32.50 16.31 9.60
C SER A 244 -31.03 15.89 9.60
N ARG A 245 -30.17 16.61 10.35
CA ARG A 245 -28.73 16.31 10.46
C ARG A 245 -28.37 15.32 11.57
N LYS A 246 -29.33 14.89 12.38
CA LYS A 246 -29.15 13.90 13.45
C LYS A 246 -29.54 12.51 12.98
#